data_AF-A0A420MCH1-F1
#
_entry.id   AF-A0A420MCH1-F1
#
_cell.length_a   1.000
_cell.length_b   1.000
_cell.length_c   1.000
_cell.angle_alpha   90.00
_cell.angle_beta   90.00
_cell.angle_gamma   90.00
#
_symmetry.space_group_name_H-M   'P 1'
#
loop_
_entity.id
_entity.type
_entity.pdbx_description
1 polymer ?
#
loop_
_entity_poly.entity_id
_entity_poly.type
_entity_poly.pdbx_seq_one_letter_code
_entity_poly.pdbx_strand_id
1 'polypeptide(L)'
;MSPLVYGCGSGLFNKRSMQIPAIIRSAQEWGYVGYVGDGTAEFDHVHVLDLAALYELLLAKIISGVPVPSGKAGIFFSAAGRHSWRDLADGIAEAGFKLGALASAMSKEISIEKAAPAWTGGLSDFVEIGFGSRATTRADVARDLGWEPRRTEADWQAAFLEEWQCRP
;
A
#
# COMPACT_ATOMS: atom_id res chain seq x y z
N MET A 1 2.79 13.43 -2.50
CA MET A 1 3.16 12.38 -1.53
C MET A 1 2.33 11.15 -1.84
N SER A 2 2.95 9.98 -1.86
CA SER A 2 2.24 8.73 -2.13
C SER A 2 1.74 8.10 -0.83
N PRO A 3 0.54 7.51 -0.84
CA PRO A 3 0.04 6.73 0.29
C PRO A 3 0.66 5.32 0.24
N LEU A 4 -0.04 4.27 0.74
CA LEU A 4 0.42 2.89 0.61
C LEU A 4 0.58 2.54 -0.89
N VAL A 5 1.81 2.23 -1.30
CA VAL A 5 2.09 1.77 -2.66
C VAL A 5 2.01 0.24 -2.68
N TYR A 6 1.28 -0.34 -3.62
CA TYR A 6 1.12 -1.80 -3.74
C TYR A 6 1.41 -2.31 -5.15
N GLY A 7 1.57 -3.62 -5.26
CA GLY A 7 1.77 -4.34 -6.52
C GLY A 7 3.23 -4.59 -6.82
N CYS A 8 3.49 -5.70 -7.52
CA CYS A 8 4.84 -6.07 -7.92
C CYS A 8 5.38 -5.13 -9.00
N GLY A 9 6.51 -4.50 -8.71
CA GLY A 9 7.25 -3.69 -9.67
C GLY A 9 7.86 -4.52 -10.79
N SER A 10 7.95 -3.92 -11.98
CA SER A 10 8.63 -4.49 -13.16
C SER A 10 10.11 -4.09 -13.27
N GLY A 11 10.61 -3.24 -12.37
CA GLY A 11 11.98 -2.72 -12.38
C GLY A 11 13.05 -3.77 -12.03
N LEU A 12 14.32 -3.43 -12.27
CA LEU A 12 15.46 -4.34 -12.05
C LEU A 12 15.86 -4.51 -10.57
N PHE A 13 15.41 -3.61 -9.70
CA PHE A 13 15.83 -3.55 -8.29
C PHE A 13 14.68 -3.94 -7.36
N ASN A 14 14.39 -3.13 -6.34
CA ASN A 14 13.31 -3.40 -5.41
C ASN A 14 11.96 -3.44 -6.15
N LYS A 15 11.32 -4.61 -6.14
CA LYS A 15 10.02 -4.84 -6.77
C LYS A 15 8.86 -4.83 -5.77
N ARG A 16 9.14 -4.67 -4.48
CA ARG A 16 8.16 -4.78 -3.41
C ARG A 16 8.07 -3.51 -2.59
N SER A 17 6.87 -3.23 -2.10
CA SER A 17 6.64 -2.16 -1.14
C SER A 17 7.07 -2.57 0.27
N MET A 18 6.61 -1.85 1.30
CA MET A 18 6.99 -2.08 2.69
C MET A 18 5.89 -2.76 3.51
N GLN A 19 4.69 -2.19 3.56
CA GLN A 19 3.64 -2.58 4.51
C GLN A 19 3.08 -3.98 4.25
N ILE A 20 2.52 -4.24 3.05
CA ILE A 20 1.97 -5.56 2.69
C ILE A 20 3.05 -6.67 2.81
N PRO A 21 4.27 -6.51 2.27
CA PRO A 21 5.32 -7.52 2.43
C PRO A 21 5.73 -7.77 3.88
N ALA A 22 5.78 -6.75 4.74
CA ALA A 22 6.08 -6.93 6.16
C ALA A 22 5.00 -7.74 6.88
N ILE A 23 3.73 -7.44 6.60
CA ILE A 23 2.59 -8.20 7.13
C ILE A 23 2.63 -9.65 6.66
N ILE A 24 2.86 -9.90 5.36
CA ILE A 24 2.99 -11.26 4.80
C ILE A 24 4.11 -12.06 5.48
N ARG A 25 5.30 -11.47 5.65
CA ARG A 25 6.42 -12.14 6.32
C ARG A 25 6.07 -12.52 7.76
N SER A 26 5.47 -11.60 8.51
CA SER A 26 5.03 -11.91 9.87
C SER A 26 3.94 -12.98 9.92
N ALA A 27 3.05 -13.01 8.91
CA ALA A 27 1.99 -14.00 8.85
C ALA A 27 2.51 -15.42 8.60
N GLN A 28 3.59 -15.56 7.81
CA GLN A 28 4.27 -16.84 7.61
C GLN A 28 4.85 -17.38 8.92
N GLU A 29 5.33 -16.51 9.80
CA GLU A 29 5.89 -16.88 11.10
C GLU A 29 4.79 -17.15 12.15
N TRP A 30 3.74 -16.33 12.17
CA TRP A 30 2.69 -16.38 13.19
C TRP A 30 1.56 -17.36 12.84
N GLY A 31 1.41 -17.74 11.58
CA GLY A 31 0.32 -18.57 11.08
C GLY A 31 -1.02 -17.84 10.93
N TYR A 32 -1.04 -16.52 11.09
CA TYR A 32 -2.20 -15.66 10.94
C TYR A 32 -1.76 -14.24 10.58
N VAL A 33 -2.65 -13.47 9.97
CA VAL A 33 -2.36 -12.07 9.58
C VAL A 33 -2.72 -11.12 10.71
N GLY A 34 -1.82 -10.19 11.05
CA GLY A 34 -2.05 -9.20 12.12
C GLY A 34 -2.56 -7.86 11.60
N TYR A 35 -3.39 -7.18 12.37
CA TYR A 35 -3.70 -5.75 12.25
C TYR A 35 -3.63 -5.08 13.64
N VAL A 36 -3.32 -3.78 13.70
CA VAL A 36 -3.15 -3.06 14.97
C VAL A 36 -4.46 -2.43 15.44
N GLY A 37 -4.73 -2.49 16.75
CA GLY A 37 -5.96 -1.99 17.35
C GLY A 37 -7.22 -2.66 16.78
N ASP A 38 -8.32 -1.93 16.68
CA ASP A 38 -9.56 -2.46 16.10
C ASP A 38 -9.51 -2.60 14.56
N GLY A 39 -8.39 -2.21 13.93
CA GLY A 39 -8.16 -2.30 12.49
C GLY A 39 -9.02 -1.34 11.64
N THR A 40 -9.76 -0.42 12.25
CA THR A 40 -10.64 0.53 11.54
C THR A 40 -9.91 1.75 10.98
N ALA A 41 -8.65 1.94 11.39
CA ALA A 41 -7.78 2.96 10.84
C ALA A 41 -7.64 2.79 9.32
N GLU A 42 -7.75 3.90 8.57
CA GLU A 42 -7.82 3.90 7.11
C GLU A 42 -6.63 4.60 6.47
N PHE A 43 -6.07 3.96 5.44
CA PHE A 43 -5.05 4.52 4.57
C PHE A 43 -5.54 4.51 3.11
N ASP A 44 -5.17 5.54 2.36
CA ASP A 44 -5.28 5.44 0.90
C ASP A 44 -4.25 4.44 0.34
N HIS A 45 -4.46 3.99 -0.89
CA HIS A 45 -3.50 3.18 -1.62
C HIS A 45 -3.37 3.62 -3.08
N VAL A 46 -2.26 3.22 -3.71
CA VAL A 46 -1.98 3.40 -5.14
C VAL A 46 -1.16 2.24 -5.68
N HIS A 47 -1.50 1.75 -6.86
CA HIS A 47 -0.69 0.73 -7.51
C HIS A 47 0.62 1.33 -8.03
N VAL A 48 1.74 0.60 -7.96
CA VAL A 48 3.07 1.08 -8.38
C VAL A 48 3.10 1.60 -9.82
N LEU A 49 2.38 0.93 -10.73
CA LEU A 49 2.27 1.37 -12.13
C LEU A 49 1.42 2.63 -12.33
N ASP A 50 0.38 2.85 -11.52
CA ASP A 50 -0.41 4.09 -11.59
C ASP A 50 0.39 5.26 -11.03
N LEU A 51 1.19 5.01 -10.00
CA LEU A 51 2.14 5.98 -9.48
C LEU A 51 3.21 6.33 -10.51
N ALA A 52 3.77 5.34 -11.21
CA ALA A 52 4.72 5.56 -12.29
C ALA A 52 4.09 6.42 -13.41
N ALA A 53 2.85 6.14 -13.80
CA ALA A 53 2.12 6.92 -14.80
C ALA A 53 1.92 8.39 -14.39
N LEU A 54 1.74 8.69 -13.09
CA LEU A 54 1.73 10.08 -12.60
C LEU A 54 3.07 10.77 -12.82
N TYR A 55 4.17 10.11 -12.49
CA TYR A 55 5.51 10.67 -12.69
C TYR A 55 5.81 10.87 -14.18
N GLU A 56 5.45 9.92 -15.04
CA GLU A 56 5.58 10.05 -16.49
C GLU A 56 4.79 11.24 -17.03
N LEU A 57 3.54 11.43 -16.58
CA LEU A 57 2.70 12.56 -16.97
C LEU A 57 3.33 13.90 -16.58
N LEU A 58 3.81 14.02 -15.33
CA LEU A 58 4.44 15.24 -14.84
C LEU A 58 5.72 15.54 -15.62
N LEU A 59 6.57 14.53 -15.83
CA LEU A 59 7.79 14.67 -16.61
C LEU A 59 7.49 15.11 -18.04
N ALA A 60 6.55 14.45 -18.71
CA ALA A 60 6.13 14.77 -20.08
C ALA A 60 5.66 16.23 -20.21
N LYS A 61 4.80 16.69 -19.30
CA LYS A 61 4.34 18.09 -19.30
C LYS A 61 5.49 19.08 -19.13
N ILE A 62 6.39 18.82 -18.18
CA ILE A 62 7.54 19.69 -17.88
C ILE A 62 8.47 19.79 -19.11
N ILE A 63 8.84 18.67 -19.73
CA ILE A 63 9.74 18.69 -20.90
C ILE A 63 9.09 19.31 -22.14
N SER A 64 7.77 19.21 -22.27
CA SER A 64 7.00 19.85 -23.35
C SER A 64 6.66 21.32 -23.08
N GLY A 65 7.11 21.90 -21.96
CA GLY A 65 6.83 23.29 -21.60
C GLY A 65 5.37 23.57 -21.23
N VAL A 66 4.58 22.53 -20.95
CA VAL A 66 3.21 22.67 -20.43
C VAL A 66 3.31 23.10 -18.96
N PRO A 67 2.66 24.21 -18.55
CA PRO A 67 2.70 24.65 -17.17
C PRO A 67 2.19 23.58 -16.20
N VAL A 68 2.98 23.32 -15.15
CA VAL A 68 2.64 22.43 -14.04
C VAL A 68 2.70 23.24 -12.74
N PRO A 69 1.72 23.09 -11.81
CA PRO A 69 1.76 23.77 -10.52
C PRO A 69 3.06 23.51 -9.76
N SER A 70 3.58 24.53 -9.08
CA SER A 70 4.84 24.48 -8.35
C SER A 70 4.74 25.14 -6.97
N GLY A 71 5.79 25.00 -6.14
CA GLY A 71 5.79 25.49 -4.76
C GLY A 71 4.66 24.86 -3.94
N LYS A 72 3.89 25.69 -3.22
CA LYS A 72 2.76 25.21 -2.40
C LYS A 72 1.61 24.63 -3.23
N ALA A 73 1.47 25.04 -4.49
CA ALA A 73 0.45 24.50 -5.40
C ALA A 73 0.93 23.21 -6.10
N GLY A 74 2.22 22.90 -6.04
CA GLY A 74 2.83 21.71 -6.67
C GLY A 74 2.88 20.47 -5.79
N ILE A 75 1.95 20.33 -4.85
CA ILE A 75 1.85 19.14 -3.98
C ILE A 75 0.88 18.16 -4.62
N PHE A 76 1.42 17.13 -5.26
CA PHE A 76 0.64 16.09 -5.94
C PHE A 76 0.45 14.88 -5.04
N PHE A 77 -0.80 14.56 -4.70
CA PHE A 77 -1.16 13.27 -4.09
C PHE A 77 -1.51 12.25 -5.16
N SER A 78 -1.36 10.97 -4.83
CA SER A 78 -1.58 9.86 -5.75
C SER A 78 -2.59 8.82 -5.21
N ALA A 79 -3.47 9.21 -4.29
CA ALA A 79 -4.51 8.32 -3.80
C ALA A 79 -5.47 7.86 -4.91
N ALA A 80 -5.51 6.55 -5.13
CA ALA A 80 -6.35 5.88 -6.12
C ALA A 80 -7.52 5.10 -5.48
N GLY A 81 -7.30 4.54 -4.29
CA GLY A 81 -8.33 3.89 -3.48
C GLY A 81 -8.02 3.99 -1.99
N ARG A 82 -8.80 3.30 -1.16
CA ARG A 82 -8.71 3.33 0.30
C ARG A 82 -9.02 1.97 0.89
N HIS A 83 -8.41 1.66 2.03
CA HIS A 83 -8.67 0.45 2.79
C HIS A 83 -8.61 0.73 4.29
N SER A 84 -9.29 -0.09 5.08
CA SER A 84 -8.98 -0.24 6.50
C SER A 84 -7.86 -1.27 6.69
N TRP A 85 -7.14 -1.19 7.80
CA TRP A 85 -6.11 -2.18 8.14
C TRP A 85 -6.67 -3.59 8.33
N ARG A 86 -7.90 -3.70 8.84
CA ARG A 86 -8.62 -4.96 8.95
C ARG A 86 -8.92 -5.57 7.57
N ASP A 87 -9.51 -4.79 6.66
CA ASP A 87 -9.86 -5.28 5.32
C ASP A 87 -8.62 -5.74 4.54
N LEU A 88 -7.52 -5.00 4.67
CA LEU A 88 -6.23 -5.39 4.10
C LEU A 88 -5.72 -6.70 4.72
N ALA A 89 -5.77 -6.84 6.05
CA ALA A 89 -5.34 -8.06 6.73
C ALA A 89 -6.19 -9.28 6.33
N ASP A 90 -7.51 -9.10 6.20
CA ASP A 90 -8.44 -10.13 5.75
C ASP A 90 -8.13 -10.56 4.30
N GLY A 91 -7.94 -9.60 3.40
CA GLY A 91 -7.57 -9.88 2.01
C GLY A 91 -6.23 -10.63 1.89
N ILE A 92 -5.22 -10.26 2.68
CA ILE A 92 -3.95 -10.99 2.75
C ILE A 92 -4.15 -12.41 3.30
N ALA A 93 -4.97 -12.58 4.33
CA ALA A 93 -5.22 -13.87 4.97
C ALA A 93 -5.93 -14.83 4.01
N GLU A 94 -6.95 -14.35 3.30
CA GLU A 94 -7.64 -15.11 2.26
C GLU A 94 -6.71 -15.53 1.14
N ALA A 95 -5.88 -14.60 0.63
CA ALA A 95 -4.91 -14.90 -0.41
C ALA A 95 -3.90 -15.96 0.04
N GLY A 96 -3.37 -15.83 1.26
CA GLY A 96 -2.42 -16.79 1.84
C GLY A 96 -3.02 -18.18 2.01
N PHE A 97 -4.28 -18.27 2.46
CA PHE A 97 -4.99 -19.54 2.56
C PHE A 97 -5.26 -20.17 1.19
N LYS A 98 -5.74 -19.39 0.21
CA LYS A 98 -5.97 -19.86 -1.17
C LYS A 98 -4.70 -20.44 -1.81
N LEU A 99 -3.54 -19.89 -1.48
CA LEU A 99 -2.24 -20.37 -1.96
C LEU A 99 -1.65 -21.53 -1.14
N GLY A 100 -2.32 -21.96 -0.05
CA GLY A 100 -1.80 -22.96 0.88
C GLY A 100 -0.59 -22.49 1.70
N ALA A 101 -0.29 -21.18 1.70
CA ALA A 101 0.78 -20.58 2.48
C ALA A 101 0.38 -20.42 3.96
N LEU A 102 -0.92 -20.33 4.24
CA LEU A 102 -1.50 -20.33 5.59
C LEU A 102 -2.49 -21.48 5.73
N ALA A 103 -2.58 -22.05 6.93
CA ALA A 103 -3.53 -23.14 7.24
C ALA A 103 -4.99 -22.65 7.37
N SER A 104 -5.20 -21.35 7.53
CA SER A 104 -6.53 -20.72 7.63
C SER A 104 -6.50 -19.28 7.13
N ALA A 105 -7.63 -18.76 6.67
CA ALA A 105 -7.81 -17.36 6.29
C ALA A 105 -8.12 -16.47 7.50
N MET A 106 -7.27 -16.52 8.53
CA MET A 106 -7.51 -15.85 9.80
C MET A 106 -6.66 -14.58 9.94
N SER A 107 -7.34 -13.46 10.24
CA SER A 107 -6.72 -12.23 10.72
C SER A 107 -6.97 -12.03 12.22
N LYS A 108 -6.10 -11.29 12.90
CA LYS A 108 -6.20 -11.00 14.34
C LYS A 108 -5.69 -9.61 14.69
N GLU A 109 -6.33 -9.01 15.69
CA GLU A 109 -5.79 -7.85 16.38
C GLU A 109 -4.47 -8.22 17.08
N ILE A 110 -3.48 -7.34 16.96
CA ILE A 110 -2.20 -7.43 17.64
C ILE A 110 -1.83 -6.09 18.28
N SER A 111 -0.99 -6.14 19.32
CA SER A 111 -0.47 -4.94 19.95
C SER A 111 0.67 -4.33 19.15
N ILE A 112 0.93 -3.03 19.37
CA ILE A 112 2.05 -2.30 18.77
C ILE A 112 3.39 -2.96 19.12
N GLU A 113 3.55 -3.44 20.35
CA GLU A 113 4.76 -4.09 20.84
C GLU A 113 5.05 -5.41 20.11
N LYS A 114 4.00 -6.13 19.72
CA LYS A 114 4.14 -7.34 18.89
C LYS A 114 4.50 -7.00 17.45
N ALA A 115 3.88 -5.96 16.90
CA ALA A 115 4.08 -5.53 15.52
C ALA A 115 5.46 -4.92 15.26
N ALA A 116 5.98 -4.11 16.20
CA ALA A 116 7.20 -3.31 16.03
C ALA A 116 8.43 -4.13 15.55
N PRO A 117 8.84 -5.22 16.22
CA PRO A 117 10.01 -5.98 15.77
C PRO A 117 9.81 -6.58 14.37
N ALA A 118 8.58 -6.97 14.01
CA ALA A 118 8.29 -7.65 12.75
C ALA A 118 8.11 -6.69 11.57
N TRP A 119 7.54 -5.51 11.81
CA TRP A 119 7.10 -4.61 10.74
C TRP A 119 7.98 -3.39 10.54
N THR A 120 8.62 -2.90 11.61
CA THR A 120 9.36 -1.63 11.61
C THR A 120 10.76 -1.75 12.21
N GLY A 121 11.25 -2.97 12.47
CA GLY A 121 12.57 -3.21 13.06
C GLY A 121 12.67 -2.78 14.53
N GLY A 122 11.56 -2.80 15.25
CA GLY A 122 11.47 -2.46 16.68
C GLY A 122 11.03 -1.02 16.98
N LEU A 123 10.70 -0.24 15.96
CA LEU A 123 10.25 1.15 16.13
C LEU A 123 8.73 1.22 16.36
N SER A 124 8.32 1.25 17.63
CA SER A 124 6.89 1.29 18.00
C SER A 124 6.14 2.50 17.45
N ASP A 125 6.73 3.70 17.49
CA ASP A 125 6.10 4.94 16.98
C ASP A 125 5.78 4.83 15.48
N PHE A 126 6.60 4.09 14.72
CA PHE A 126 6.37 3.83 13.30
C PHE A 126 5.23 2.85 13.07
N VAL A 127 4.98 1.93 14.01
CA VAL A 127 3.79 1.07 13.94
C VAL A 127 2.55 1.90 14.24
N GLU A 128 2.58 2.71 15.30
CA GLU A 128 1.45 3.54 15.70
C GLU A 128 1.02 4.46 14.54
N ILE A 129 1.97 5.21 13.97
CA ILE A 129 1.70 6.13 12.87
C ILE A 129 1.40 5.36 11.58
N GLY A 130 2.17 4.31 11.27
CA GLY A 130 2.11 3.63 9.98
C GLY A 130 1.00 2.59 9.82
N PHE A 131 0.41 2.11 10.93
CA PHE A 131 -0.57 1.02 10.95
C PHE A 131 -1.75 1.26 11.92
N GLY A 132 -1.67 2.26 12.80
CA GLY A 132 -2.74 2.62 13.74
C GLY A 132 -3.40 3.97 13.49
N SER A 133 -2.85 4.80 12.58
CA SER A 133 -3.38 6.13 12.30
C SER A 133 -4.27 6.17 11.04
N ARG A 134 -4.96 7.29 10.84
CA ARG A 134 -5.76 7.55 9.63
C ARG A 134 -5.02 8.51 8.71
N ALA A 135 -4.65 8.08 7.50
CA ALA A 135 -3.95 8.89 6.51
C ALA A 135 -4.68 8.88 5.17
N THR A 136 -5.45 9.95 4.93
CA THR A 136 -6.30 10.10 3.75
C THR A 136 -6.03 11.41 3.05
N THR A 137 -5.95 11.37 1.73
CA THR A 137 -5.59 12.47 0.83
C THR A 137 -6.55 12.53 -0.35
N ARG A 138 -6.51 13.63 -1.10
CA ARG A 138 -7.23 13.78 -2.36
C ARG A 138 -6.25 14.13 -3.46
N ALA A 139 -6.26 13.36 -4.53
CA ALA A 139 -5.40 13.58 -5.69
C ALA A 139 -6.00 14.59 -6.69
N ASP A 140 -6.66 15.66 -6.19
CA ASP A 140 -7.37 16.64 -7.03
C ASP A 140 -6.40 17.29 -8.05
N VAL A 141 -5.25 17.81 -7.59
CA VAL A 141 -4.25 18.46 -8.45
C VAL A 141 -3.71 17.51 -9.52
N ALA A 142 -3.51 16.23 -9.19
CA ALA A 142 -3.05 15.24 -10.16
C ALA A 142 -4.13 14.93 -11.21
N ARG A 143 -5.39 14.78 -10.77
CA ARG A 143 -6.54 14.53 -11.66
C ARG A 143 -6.82 15.71 -12.57
N ASP A 144 -6.71 16.95 -12.07
CA ASP A 144 -6.86 18.17 -12.88
C ASP A 144 -5.79 18.27 -13.99
N LEU A 145 -4.63 17.63 -13.80
CA LEU A 145 -3.60 17.52 -14.83
C LEU A 145 -3.84 16.39 -15.84
N GLY A 146 -4.89 15.59 -15.65
CA GLY A 146 -5.26 14.46 -16.49
C GLY A 146 -4.67 13.12 -16.02
N TRP A 147 -4.21 13.02 -14.77
CA TRP A 147 -3.83 11.72 -14.21
C TRP A 147 -5.07 10.92 -13.82
N GLU A 148 -5.22 9.74 -14.40
CA GLU A 148 -6.28 8.79 -14.08
C GLU A 148 -5.66 7.43 -13.74
N PRO A 149 -5.78 6.95 -12.50
CA PRO A 149 -5.31 5.61 -12.13
C PRO A 149 -6.13 4.55 -12.89
N ARG A 150 -5.45 3.53 -13.39
CA ARG A 150 -6.06 2.46 -14.21
C ARG A 150 -6.43 1.23 -13.38
N ARG A 151 -5.83 1.04 -12.20
CA ARG A 151 -6.17 -0.08 -11.33
C ARG A 151 -7.48 0.17 -10.59
N THR A 152 -8.30 -0.86 -10.58
CA THR A 152 -9.62 -0.90 -9.97
C THR A 152 -9.57 -1.55 -8.59
N GLU A 153 -10.70 -1.54 -7.89
CA GLU A 153 -10.86 -2.31 -6.65
C GLU A 153 -10.62 -3.82 -6.86
N ALA A 154 -10.99 -4.36 -8.03
CA ALA A 154 -10.71 -5.76 -8.35
C ALA A 154 -9.21 -6.04 -8.49
N ASP A 155 -8.45 -5.10 -9.07
CA ASP A 155 -6.99 -5.21 -9.15
C ASP A 155 -6.35 -5.12 -7.75
N TRP A 156 -6.87 -4.27 -6.87
CA TRP A 156 -6.43 -4.18 -5.47
C TRP A 156 -6.60 -5.52 -4.74
N GLN A 157 -7.77 -6.14 -4.84
CA GLN A 157 -8.02 -7.45 -4.22
C GLN A 157 -7.15 -8.56 -4.83
N ALA A 158 -6.96 -8.55 -6.15
CA ALA A 158 -6.10 -9.52 -6.83
C ALA A 158 -4.62 -9.37 -6.44
N ALA A 159 -4.17 -8.15 -6.15
CA ALA A 159 -2.77 -7.87 -5.82
C ALA A 159 -2.30 -8.59 -4.55
N PHE A 160 -3.19 -8.98 -3.63
CA PHE A 160 -2.77 -9.76 -2.46
C PHE A 160 -2.19 -11.12 -2.85
N LEU A 161 -2.80 -11.81 -3.82
CA LEU A 161 -2.26 -13.07 -4.35
C LEU A 161 -0.90 -12.86 -5.03
N GLU A 162 -0.77 -11.78 -5.79
CA GLU A 162 0.48 -11.40 -6.45
C GLU A 162 1.58 -11.10 -5.42
N GLU A 163 1.26 -10.37 -4.35
CA GLU A 163 2.19 -10.01 -3.29
C GLU A 163 2.69 -11.24 -2.52
N TRP A 164 1.86 -12.27 -2.33
CA TRP A 164 2.31 -13.56 -1.78
C TRP A 164 3.33 -14.26 -2.69
N GLN A 165 3.17 -14.12 -4.00
CA GLN A 165 4.02 -14.76 -5.01
C GLN A 165 5.22 -13.91 -5.42
N CYS A 166 5.20 -12.61 -5.08
CA CYS A 166 6.21 -11.64 -5.45
C CYS A 166 7.56 -11.98 -4.83
N ARG A 167 8.46 -12.52 -5.64
CA ARG A 167 9.83 -12.84 -5.20
C ARG A 167 10.63 -11.54 -5.01
N PRO A 168 11.46 -11.46 -3.96
CA PRO A 168 12.43 -10.37 -3.81
C PRO A 168 13.43 -10.34 -4.98
#